data_AF-A0A8J4S627-F1
#
_entry.id   AF-A0A8J4S627-F1
#
_cell.length_a   1.000
_cell.length_b   1.000
_cell.length_c   1.000
_cell.angle_alpha   90.00
_cell.angle_beta   90.00
_cell.angle_gamma   90.00
#
_symmetry.space_group_name_H-M   'P 1'
#
loop_
_entity.id
_entity.type
_entity.pdbx_description
1 polymer ?
#
loop_
_entity_poly.entity_id
_entity_poly.type
_entity_poly.pdbx_seq_one_letter_code
_entity_poly.pdbx_strand_id
1 'polypeptide(L)'
;YAFKIPDNIPSDVAAPLLCAGTTVFTPFKEAGLKPGDRVGIVGIGGLGHLGIQFAKAMGASAVVAFSRSSNKEAEVRGLGADEFVVYTDEQQAKAAAGSVDILLITADANNMPYSTFLSFLAVRGTCIMVGLPNDDIKFNAFHVVAKGAKFVGSNIGSIQDIKDMLEVASKKNVRPVIQKLPMSKINEGFQMMREALNITMSTAPRTIHAYATFENGGDAKPWEYQSRPLGPEDVEIKISHCGICGSDLHTMDSGWSQTMYPCVVGHEIVGEVTLAGEKVKDMKVGDRVGVGAQVWACLNKFPDEPCKECANGTDAYCRYHVGTYNSKYRKTDNTITYGGYADYIRVTHEYAFKIPDNIPSDVAAPLLCAGTTVFTPFKEVGIKPGDRVGIVGIGGLGHLGIQFAKAMGAAAVVAFSRSANKETEIRGLGADEYVVYTDEKQAADAAGSVDILLITADANNMPYTLFLSFLAVHGTVIMVGLPNDEIRFKPFPLVGKGANFKGSAIGSIQDIKDMLEVASKKNVRPVIQKMPMSKVNEGIKMVRDGTVRYRVVLEN
;
A
#
# COMPACT_ATOMS: atom_id res chain seq x y z
N TYR A 1 -39.55 -23.98 -5.20
CA TYR A 1 -40.44 -24.89 -4.47
C TYR A 1 -40.93 -24.21 -3.20
N ALA A 2 -42.17 -24.45 -2.78
CA ALA A 2 -42.72 -23.92 -1.54
C ALA A 2 -43.24 -25.07 -0.67
N PHE A 3 -43.00 -25.00 0.64
CA PHE A 3 -43.46 -25.98 1.62
C PHE A 3 -43.71 -25.28 2.96
N LYS A 4 -44.55 -25.91 3.80
CA LYS A 4 -44.94 -25.34 5.10
C LYS A 4 -43.73 -25.38 6.07
N ILE A 5 -43.44 -24.25 6.70
CA ILE A 5 -42.48 -24.15 7.82
C ILE A 5 -43.22 -24.58 9.10
N PRO A 6 -42.62 -25.39 9.99
CA PRO A 6 -43.23 -25.74 11.27
C PRO A 6 -43.66 -24.50 12.07
N ASP A 7 -44.87 -24.54 12.64
CA ASP A 7 -45.51 -23.35 13.24
C ASP A 7 -44.72 -22.77 14.44
N ASN A 8 -43.82 -23.55 15.04
CA ASN A 8 -42.96 -23.14 16.16
C ASN A 8 -41.58 -22.58 15.71
N ILE A 9 -41.35 -22.41 14.41
CA ILE A 9 -40.15 -21.77 13.85
C ILE A 9 -40.55 -20.39 13.29
N PRO A 10 -40.20 -19.29 13.97
CA PRO A 10 -40.43 -17.93 13.48
C PRO A 10 -39.77 -17.66 12.12
N SER A 11 -40.33 -16.77 11.30
CA SER A 11 -39.85 -16.53 9.93
C SER A 11 -38.40 -16.02 9.86
N ASP A 12 -37.99 -15.20 10.82
CA ASP A 12 -36.63 -14.69 11.00
C ASP A 12 -35.62 -15.79 11.37
N VAL A 13 -36.08 -16.84 12.05
CA VAL A 13 -35.30 -18.05 12.35
C VAL A 13 -35.25 -18.97 11.13
N ALA A 14 -36.38 -19.14 10.44
CA ALA A 14 -36.49 -20.05 9.30
C ALA A 14 -35.67 -19.56 8.10
N ALA A 15 -35.63 -18.25 7.83
CA ALA A 15 -34.94 -17.66 6.68
C ALA A 15 -33.47 -18.13 6.54
N PRO A 16 -32.60 -17.99 7.57
CA PRO A 16 -31.23 -18.51 7.51
C PRO A 16 -31.15 -20.04 7.54
N LEU A 17 -32.08 -20.74 8.22
CA LEU A 17 -32.07 -22.22 8.30
C LEU A 17 -32.21 -22.89 6.92
N LEU A 18 -33.02 -22.33 6.02
CA LEU A 18 -33.29 -22.94 4.70
C LEU A 18 -32.01 -23.14 3.86
N CYS A 19 -31.03 -22.25 4.01
CA CYS A 19 -29.71 -22.39 3.38
C CYS A 19 -28.70 -22.94 4.40
N ALA A 20 -28.31 -22.13 5.38
CA ALA A 20 -27.22 -22.44 6.30
C ALA A 20 -27.48 -23.71 7.12
N GLY A 21 -28.73 -23.93 7.56
CA GLY A 21 -29.11 -25.13 8.30
C GLY A 21 -29.06 -26.38 7.44
N THR A 22 -29.64 -26.34 6.24
CA THR A 22 -29.59 -27.46 5.29
C THR A 22 -28.17 -27.82 4.89
N THR A 23 -27.32 -26.81 4.66
CA THR A 23 -25.91 -26.97 4.26
C THR A 23 -25.09 -27.72 5.32
N VAL A 24 -25.40 -27.62 6.61
CA VAL A 24 -24.70 -28.39 7.66
C VAL A 24 -25.42 -29.67 8.04
N PHE A 25 -26.75 -29.73 7.91
CA PHE A 25 -27.55 -30.92 8.22
C PHE A 25 -27.33 -32.05 7.23
N THR A 26 -27.36 -31.74 5.93
CA THR A 26 -27.23 -32.75 4.85
C THR A 26 -25.92 -33.53 4.95
N PRO A 27 -24.75 -32.89 5.13
CA PRO A 27 -23.48 -33.58 5.40
C PRO A 27 -23.57 -34.65 6.49
N PHE A 28 -24.17 -34.32 7.64
CA PHE A 28 -24.28 -35.27 8.75
C PHE A 28 -25.19 -36.44 8.42
N LYS A 29 -26.29 -36.17 7.69
CA LYS A 29 -27.20 -37.22 7.22
C LYS A 29 -26.51 -38.15 6.21
N GLU A 30 -25.77 -37.60 5.25
CA GLU A 30 -25.05 -38.36 4.21
C GLU A 30 -23.88 -39.16 4.78
N ALA A 31 -23.14 -38.59 5.74
CA ALA A 31 -22.12 -39.31 6.48
C ALA A 31 -22.68 -40.37 7.43
N GLY A 32 -24.00 -40.36 7.65
CA GLY A 32 -24.71 -41.32 8.48
C GLY A 32 -24.39 -41.16 9.96
N LEU A 33 -24.32 -39.92 10.46
CA LEU A 33 -24.10 -39.59 11.88
C LEU A 33 -25.05 -40.40 12.79
N LYS A 34 -24.48 -41.09 13.78
CA LYS A 34 -25.21 -41.95 14.73
C LYS A 34 -24.96 -41.56 16.18
N PRO A 35 -25.87 -41.93 17.10
CA PRO A 35 -25.61 -41.88 18.52
C PRO A 35 -24.31 -42.61 18.88
N GLY A 36 -23.36 -41.89 19.48
CA GLY A 36 -22.02 -42.41 19.81
C GLY A 36 -20.89 -41.71 19.05
N ASP A 37 -21.15 -41.19 17.85
CA ASP A 37 -20.11 -40.52 17.05
C ASP A 37 -19.68 -39.20 17.69
N ARG A 38 -18.38 -38.91 17.63
CA ARG A 38 -17.79 -37.63 18.00
C ARG A 38 -17.66 -36.75 16.76
N VAL A 39 -18.19 -35.53 16.82
CA VAL A 39 -18.24 -34.62 15.67
C VAL A 39 -17.32 -33.43 15.88
N GLY A 40 -16.41 -33.19 14.95
CA GLY A 40 -15.58 -32.00 14.89
C GLY A 40 -16.16 -30.94 13.96
N ILE A 41 -16.13 -29.67 14.37
CA ILE A 41 -16.55 -28.53 13.54
C ILE A 41 -15.38 -27.56 13.38
N VAL A 42 -14.92 -27.35 12.13
CA VAL A 42 -13.90 -26.35 11.79
C VAL A 42 -14.57 -25.14 11.15
N GLY A 43 -14.29 -23.96 11.69
CA GLY A 43 -14.89 -22.69 11.25
C GLY A 43 -16.16 -22.37 12.02
N ILE A 44 -16.06 -21.52 13.04
CA ILE A 44 -17.17 -21.19 13.95
C ILE A 44 -17.84 -19.90 13.50
N GLY A 45 -18.37 -19.90 12.27
CA GLY A 45 -19.03 -18.75 11.64
C GLY A 45 -20.54 -18.96 11.47
N GLY A 46 -21.09 -18.39 10.40
CA GLY A 46 -22.51 -18.52 10.06
C GLY A 46 -22.98 -19.97 9.85
N LEU A 47 -22.11 -20.87 9.38
CA LEU A 47 -22.42 -22.30 9.26
C LEU A 47 -22.05 -23.08 10.52
N GLY A 48 -20.84 -22.88 11.05
CA GLY A 48 -20.32 -23.67 12.17
C GLY A 48 -21.19 -23.65 13.44
N HIS A 49 -21.81 -22.52 13.78
CA HIS A 49 -22.68 -22.45 14.96
C HIS A 49 -23.95 -23.31 14.81
N LEU A 50 -24.47 -23.47 13.59
CA LEU A 50 -25.55 -24.41 13.28
C LEU A 50 -25.01 -25.84 13.23
N GLY A 51 -23.80 -26.05 12.70
CA GLY A 51 -23.14 -27.35 12.68
C GLY A 51 -23.03 -27.97 14.07
N ILE A 52 -22.65 -27.16 15.07
CA ILE A 52 -22.59 -27.59 16.48
C ILE A 52 -23.97 -28.05 16.97
N GLN A 53 -24.99 -27.21 16.78
CA GLN A 53 -26.34 -27.49 17.26
C GLN A 53 -26.96 -28.70 16.56
N PHE A 54 -26.78 -28.84 15.23
CA PHE A 54 -27.29 -29.98 14.47
C PHE A 54 -26.57 -31.28 14.83
N ALA A 55 -25.24 -31.26 15.00
CA ALA A 55 -24.51 -32.43 15.46
C ALA A 55 -25.07 -32.93 16.80
N LYS A 56 -25.31 -32.02 17.75
CA LYS A 56 -25.92 -32.37 19.05
C LYS A 56 -27.37 -32.85 18.91
N ALA A 57 -28.18 -32.16 18.11
CA ALA A 57 -29.59 -32.51 17.86
C ALA A 57 -29.76 -33.88 17.18
N MET A 58 -28.79 -34.27 16.35
CA MET A 58 -28.74 -35.56 15.64
C MET A 58 -28.08 -36.68 16.47
N GLY A 59 -27.62 -36.37 17.69
CA GLY A 59 -27.21 -37.37 18.66
C GLY A 59 -25.70 -37.62 18.79
N ALA A 60 -24.85 -36.71 18.32
CA ALA A 60 -23.41 -36.79 18.56
C ALA A 60 -23.11 -36.95 20.06
N SER A 61 -22.20 -37.86 20.41
CA SER A 61 -21.80 -38.12 21.81
C SER A 61 -20.98 -36.97 22.37
N ALA A 62 -20.14 -36.36 21.53
CA ALA A 62 -19.43 -35.12 21.81
C ALA A 62 -19.31 -34.27 20.55
N VAL A 63 -19.38 -32.96 20.71
CA VAL A 63 -19.10 -31.98 19.67
C VAL A 63 -17.84 -31.19 20.02
N VAL A 64 -16.82 -31.28 19.17
CA VAL A 64 -15.53 -30.59 19.32
C VAL A 64 -15.48 -29.39 18.37
N ALA A 65 -15.37 -28.19 18.92
CA ALA A 65 -15.22 -26.97 18.13
C ALA A 65 -13.74 -26.63 17.92
N PHE A 66 -13.32 -26.53 16.65
CA PHE A 66 -11.96 -26.21 16.26
C PHE A 66 -11.86 -24.76 15.76
N SER A 67 -10.97 -23.97 16.36
CA SER A 67 -10.77 -22.55 16.05
C SER A 67 -9.30 -22.16 15.95
N ARG A 68 -9.00 -21.06 15.25
CA ARG A 68 -7.65 -20.45 15.20
C ARG A 68 -7.25 -19.76 16.51
N SER A 69 -8.23 -19.40 17.33
CA SER A 69 -8.04 -18.68 18.60
C SER A 69 -9.14 -19.01 19.59
N SER A 70 -8.92 -18.68 20.86
CA SER A 70 -9.82 -18.94 21.99
C SER A 70 -11.04 -18.01 22.07
N ASN A 71 -11.10 -16.94 21.26
CA ASN A 71 -12.09 -15.87 21.39
C ASN A 71 -13.56 -16.33 21.30
N LYS A 72 -13.82 -17.47 20.66
CA LYS A 72 -15.17 -18.01 20.46
C LYS A 72 -15.52 -19.16 21.39
N GLU A 73 -14.66 -19.52 22.35
CA GLU A 73 -14.90 -20.67 23.20
C GLU A 73 -16.20 -20.53 23.99
N ALA A 74 -16.39 -19.45 24.74
CA ALA A 74 -17.60 -19.24 25.53
C ALA A 74 -18.89 -19.29 24.68
N GLU A 75 -18.85 -18.73 23.46
CA GLU A 75 -19.96 -18.73 22.52
C GLU A 75 -20.34 -20.15 22.11
N VAL A 76 -19.37 -20.97 21.68
CA VAL A 76 -19.67 -22.34 21.21
C VAL A 76 -20.04 -23.31 22.32
N ARG A 77 -19.52 -23.10 23.52
CA ARG A 77 -19.99 -23.83 24.71
C ARG A 77 -21.47 -23.57 24.93
N GLY A 78 -21.90 -22.31 24.82
CA GLY A 78 -23.31 -21.93 24.89
C GLY A 78 -24.19 -22.54 23.79
N LEU A 79 -23.58 -22.89 22.64
CA LEU A 79 -24.27 -23.51 21.50
C LEU A 79 -24.27 -25.05 21.56
N GLY A 80 -23.62 -25.65 22.56
CA GLY A 80 -23.63 -27.10 22.79
C GLY A 80 -22.34 -27.84 22.42
N ALA A 81 -21.22 -27.13 22.20
CA ALA A 81 -19.92 -27.77 22.05
C ALA A 81 -19.43 -28.35 23.40
N ASP A 82 -19.09 -29.64 23.39
CA ASP A 82 -18.59 -30.38 24.55
C ASP A 82 -17.07 -30.20 24.74
N GLU A 83 -16.35 -29.82 23.69
CA GLU A 83 -14.90 -29.56 23.70
C GLU A 83 -14.55 -28.37 22.78
N PHE A 84 -13.43 -27.70 23.07
CA PHE A 84 -12.90 -26.60 22.28
C PHE A 84 -11.40 -26.78 22.08
N VAL A 85 -10.92 -26.61 20.84
CA VAL A 85 -9.52 -26.81 20.48
C VAL A 85 -9.03 -25.63 19.65
N VAL A 86 -7.96 -25.00 20.12
CA VAL A 86 -7.20 -24.01 19.35
C VAL A 86 -6.20 -24.75 18.47
N TYR A 87 -6.52 -24.98 17.19
CA TYR A 87 -5.71 -25.85 16.34
C TYR A 87 -4.37 -25.25 15.89
N THR A 88 -4.14 -23.97 16.17
CA THR A 88 -2.86 -23.29 15.98
C THR A 88 -1.91 -23.49 17.16
N ASP A 89 -2.42 -23.97 18.30
CA ASP A 89 -1.62 -24.46 19.42
C ASP A 89 -1.25 -25.93 19.16
N GLU A 90 0.03 -26.20 18.99
CA GLU A 90 0.53 -27.53 18.63
C GLU A 90 0.21 -28.60 19.69
N GLN A 91 0.18 -28.23 20.98
CA GLN A 91 -0.11 -29.19 22.04
C GLN A 91 -1.58 -29.59 22.00
N GLN A 92 -2.48 -28.60 21.84
CA GLN A 92 -3.91 -28.84 21.73
C GLN A 92 -4.26 -29.60 20.45
N ALA A 93 -3.68 -29.22 19.31
CA ALA A 93 -3.88 -29.90 18.04
C ALA A 93 -3.41 -31.37 18.12
N LYS A 94 -2.24 -31.62 18.72
CA LYS A 94 -1.73 -32.98 18.89
C LYS A 94 -2.60 -33.82 19.82
N ALA A 95 -3.13 -33.23 20.90
CA ALA A 95 -4.04 -33.91 21.81
C ALA A 95 -5.39 -34.28 21.15
N ALA A 96 -5.85 -33.46 20.19
CA ALA A 96 -7.08 -33.71 19.44
C ALA A 96 -6.92 -34.68 18.26
N ALA A 97 -5.72 -35.20 18.00
CA ALA A 97 -5.50 -36.14 16.90
C ALA A 97 -6.30 -37.44 17.11
N GLY A 98 -7.03 -37.88 16.07
CA GLY A 98 -7.85 -39.09 16.15
C GLY A 98 -9.11 -38.98 17.02
N SER A 99 -9.51 -37.77 17.41
CA SER A 99 -10.58 -37.55 18.40
C SER A 99 -12.00 -37.49 17.82
N VAL A 100 -12.18 -37.41 16.50
CA VAL A 100 -13.52 -37.23 15.88
C VAL A 100 -13.79 -38.22 14.75
N ASP A 101 -15.00 -38.76 14.71
CA ASP A 101 -15.46 -39.71 13.68
C ASP A 101 -15.92 -38.96 12.42
N ILE A 102 -16.54 -37.79 12.60
CA ILE A 102 -16.99 -36.91 11.52
C ILE A 102 -16.41 -35.52 11.74
N LEU A 103 -15.76 -34.95 10.73
CA LEU A 103 -15.21 -33.60 10.77
C LEU A 103 -15.89 -32.74 9.69
N LEU A 104 -16.64 -31.72 10.08
CA LEU A 104 -17.27 -30.78 9.16
C LEU A 104 -16.40 -29.51 9.03
N ILE A 105 -15.89 -29.24 7.83
CA ILE A 105 -15.14 -28.02 7.52
C ILE A 105 -16.09 -27.02 6.85
N THR A 106 -16.41 -25.97 7.60
CA THR A 106 -17.28 -24.88 7.14
C THR A 106 -16.53 -23.57 6.85
N ALA A 107 -15.25 -23.51 7.19
CA ALA A 107 -14.38 -22.39 6.85
C ALA A 107 -13.98 -22.43 5.36
N ASP A 108 -13.73 -21.26 4.79
CA ASP A 108 -13.39 -21.01 3.39
C ASP A 108 -12.16 -20.09 3.24
N ALA A 109 -11.36 -19.96 4.31
CA ALA A 109 -10.15 -19.15 4.30
C ALA A 109 -9.05 -19.78 3.42
N ASN A 110 -8.22 -18.92 2.81
CA ASN A 110 -7.04 -19.38 2.07
C ASN A 110 -5.97 -19.95 3.02
N ASN A 111 -5.13 -20.85 2.50
CA ASN A 111 -4.00 -21.50 3.19
C ASN A 111 -4.39 -22.23 4.49
N MET A 112 -5.58 -22.83 4.52
CA MET A 112 -6.00 -23.60 5.69
C MET A 112 -5.14 -24.86 5.90
N PRO A 113 -4.82 -25.22 7.17
CA PRO A 113 -3.96 -26.36 7.48
C PRO A 113 -4.73 -27.69 7.40
N TYR A 114 -5.16 -28.09 6.19
CA TYR A 114 -5.95 -29.30 5.99
C TYR A 114 -5.27 -30.57 6.50
N SER A 115 -3.94 -30.66 6.43
CA SER A 115 -3.20 -31.78 7.06
C SER A 115 -3.48 -31.89 8.56
N THR A 116 -3.49 -30.75 9.28
CA THR A 116 -3.82 -30.70 10.71
C THR A 116 -5.27 -31.13 10.95
N PHE A 117 -6.20 -30.64 10.13
CA PHE A 117 -7.61 -31.03 10.25
C PHE A 117 -7.82 -32.53 10.06
N LEU A 118 -7.19 -33.13 9.05
CA LEU A 118 -7.27 -34.58 8.81
C LEU A 118 -6.55 -35.41 9.89
N SER A 119 -5.61 -34.81 10.62
CA SER A 119 -5.00 -35.45 11.78
C SER A 119 -6.02 -35.69 12.90
N PHE A 120 -7.09 -34.90 13.00
CA PHE A 120 -8.14 -35.03 14.02
C PHE A 120 -9.09 -36.21 13.78
N LEU A 121 -9.20 -36.69 12.54
CA LEU A 121 -10.08 -37.82 12.22
C LEU A 121 -9.63 -39.12 12.91
N ALA A 122 -10.58 -39.85 13.47
CA ALA A 122 -10.40 -41.22 13.93
C ALA A 122 -10.17 -42.19 12.75
N VAL A 123 -9.83 -43.44 13.05
CA VAL A 123 -9.73 -44.51 12.04
C VAL A 123 -11.08 -44.70 11.38
N ARG A 124 -11.12 -44.69 10.04
CA ARG A 124 -12.33 -44.70 9.19
C ARG A 124 -13.23 -43.46 9.33
N GLY A 125 -12.73 -42.39 9.93
CA GLY A 125 -13.47 -41.13 10.03
C GLY A 125 -13.71 -40.45 8.68
N THR A 126 -14.70 -39.56 8.64
CA THR A 126 -15.10 -38.82 7.43
C THR A 126 -14.91 -37.33 7.63
N CYS A 127 -14.04 -36.70 6.84
CA CYS A 127 -13.99 -35.25 6.68
C CYS A 127 -14.94 -34.83 5.57
N ILE A 128 -15.82 -33.89 5.88
CA ILE A 128 -16.81 -33.34 4.97
C ILE A 128 -16.54 -31.85 4.79
N MET A 129 -16.38 -31.44 3.55
CA MET A 129 -16.13 -30.05 3.18
C MET A 129 -17.39 -29.43 2.59
N VAL A 130 -17.81 -28.32 3.19
CA VAL A 130 -18.89 -27.46 2.66
C VAL A 130 -18.41 -26.05 2.37
N GLY A 131 -17.28 -25.63 2.95
CA GLY A 131 -16.60 -24.39 2.58
C GLY A 131 -15.92 -24.51 1.22
N LEU A 132 -15.95 -23.43 0.43
CA LEU A 132 -15.35 -23.35 -0.91
C LEU A 132 -14.16 -22.37 -0.87
N PRO A 133 -12.95 -22.81 -0.52
CA PRO A 133 -11.76 -21.96 -0.58
C PRO A 133 -11.43 -21.57 -2.03
N ASN A 134 -10.73 -20.45 -2.22
CA ASN A 134 -10.29 -20.01 -3.56
C ASN A 134 -8.96 -20.66 -3.99
N ASP A 135 -8.20 -21.24 -3.05
CA ASP A 135 -6.90 -21.87 -3.30
C ASP A 135 -6.98 -23.41 -3.38
N ASP A 136 -5.95 -23.99 -3.98
CA ASP A 136 -5.80 -25.45 -4.05
C ASP A 136 -5.69 -26.05 -2.64
N ILE A 137 -6.47 -27.10 -2.39
CA ILE A 137 -6.44 -27.84 -1.13
C ILE A 137 -5.19 -28.73 -1.11
N LYS A 138 -4.29 -28.46 -0.16
CA LYS A 138 -3.06 -29.23 0.06
C LYS A 138 -3.13 -29.96 1.40
N PHE A 139 -2.98 -31.27 1.39
CA PHE A 139 -2.85 -32.07 2.60
C PHE A 139 -1.93 -33.27 2.43
N ASN A 140 -1.43 -33.80 3.55
CA ASN A 140 -0.65 -35.03 3.57
C ASN A 140 -1.57 -36.25 3.41
N ALA A 141 -1.46 -36.94 2.27
CA ALA A 141 -2.24 -38.13 1.93
C ALA A 141 -2.12 -39.27 2.97
N PHE A 142 -1.03 -39.31 3.75
CA PHE A 142 -0.85 -40.27 4.83
C PHE A 142 -2.02 -40.26 5.83
N HIS A 143 -2.56 -39.09 6.18
CA HIS A 143 -3.68 -39.00 7.14
C HIS A 143 -4.96 -39.65 6.62
N VAL A 144 -5.14 -39.70 5.30
CA VAL A 144 -6.29 -40.37 4.67
C VAL A 144 -6.02 -41.87 4.55
N VAL A 145 -4.88 -42.23 3.97
CA VAL A 145 -4.53 -43.64 3.66
C VAL A 145 -4.32 -44.46 4.93
N ALA A 146 -3.51 -43.98 5.88
CA ALA A 146 -3.16 -44.75 7.08
C ALA A 146 -4.36 -45.01 8.00
N LYS A 147 -5.37 -44.12 7.97
CA LYS A 147 -6.58 -44.24 8.78
C LYS A 147 -7.75 -44.89 8.02
N GLY A 148 -7.63 -45.11 6.72
CA GLY A 148 -8.76 -45.47 5.86
C GLY A 148 -9.89 -44.43 5.93
N ALA A 149 -9.53 -43.15 6.11
CA ALA A 149 -10.47 -42.05 6.25
C ALA A 149 -11.04 -41.63 4.89
N LYS A 150 -12.16 -40.89 4.93
CA LYS A 150 -12.82 -40.32 3.75
C LYS A 150 -12.67 -38.81 3.75
N PHE A 151 -12.47 -38.24 2.56
CA PHE A 151 -12.54 -36.81 2.31
C PHE A 151 -13.60 -36.57 1.24
N VAL A 152 -14.70 -35.92 1.60
CA VAL A 152 -15.86 -35.75 0.71
C VAL A 152 -16.31 -34.30 0.69
N GLY A 153 -16.81 -33.85 -0.46
CA GLY A 153 -17.57 -32.59 -0.55
C GLY A 153 -19.06 -32.86 -0.35
N SER A 154 -19.79 -31.89 0.16
CA SER A 154 -21.26 -31.90 0.19
C SER A 154 -21.78 -30.52 -0.20
N ASN A 155 -22.91 -30.49 -0.92
CA ASN A 155 -23.55 -29.27 -1.39
C ASN A 155 -24.90 -29.10 -0.69
N ILE A 156 -25.63 -28.03 -0.98
CA ILE A 156 -26.98 -27.82 -0.44
C ILE A 156 -27.88 -29.01 -0.82
N GLY A 157 -28.49 -29.63 0.20
CA GLY A 157 -29.27 -30.85 0.07
C GLY A 157 -30.55 -30.71 -0.76
N SER A 158 -31.27 -31.83 -0.89
CA SER A 158 -32.54 -31.90 -1.60
C SER A 158 -33.68 -31.18 -0.85
N ILE A 159 -34.83 -30.99 -1.51
CA ILE A 159 -36.06 -30.49 -0.86
C ILE A 159 -36.45 -31.37 0.34
N GLN A 160 -36.21 -32.68 0.24
CA GLN A 160 -36.49 -33.59 1.35
C GLN A 160 -35.54 -33.32 2.52
N ASP A 161 -34.27 -33.05 2.26
CA ASP A 161 -33.30 -32.70 3.30
C ASP A 161 -33.66 -31.40 4.01
N ILE A 162 -34.20 -30.41 3.30
CA ILE A 162 -34.69 -29.17 3.92
C ILE A 162 -35.88 -29.47 4.86
N LYS A 163 -36.81 -30.34 4.45
CA LYS A 163 -37.96 -30.73 5.28
C LYS A 163 -37.52 -31.49 6.53
N ASP A 164 -36.63 -32.47 6.36
CA ASP A 164 -36.07 -33.26 7.46
C ASP A 164 -35.30 -32.36 8.44
N MET A 165 -34.50 -31.43 7.91
CA MET A 165 -33.76 -30.43 8.70
C MET A 165 -34.72 -29.56 9.52
N LEU A 166 -35.78 -29.03 8.91
CA LEU A 166 -36.77 -28.21 9.61
C LEU A 166 -37.51 -28.99 10.69
N GLU A 167 -37.80 -30.28 10.45
CA GLU A 167 -38.41 -31.14 11.45
C GLU A 167 -37.47 -31.35 12.66
N VAL A 168 -36.18 -31.61 12.41
CA VAL A 168 -35.18 -31.73 13.47
C VAL A 168 -35.02 -30.39 14.20
N ALA A 169 -34.89 -29.27 13.48
CA ALA A 169 -34.77 -27.95 14.08
C ALA A 169 -35.99 -27.58 14.93
N SER A 170 -37.18 -27.96 14.48
CA SER A 170 -38.44 -27.78 15.22
C SER A 170 -38.46 -28.60 16.51
N LYS A 171 -38.17 -29.90 16.44
CA LYS A 171 -38.23 -30.85 17.57
C LYS A 171 -37.10 -30.67 18.59
N LYS A 172 -35.91 -30.28 18.13
CA LYS A 172 -34.70 -30.17 18.96
C LYS A 172 -34.29 -28.72 19.27
N ASN A 173 -35.13 -27.76 18.90
CA ASN A 173 -34.93 -26.34 19.15
C ASN A 173 -33.59 -25.79 18.63
N VAL A 174 -33.16 -26.23 17.45
CA VAL A 174 -31.97 -25.67 16.77
C VAL A 174 -32.32 -24.28 16.25
N ARG A 175 -31.55 -23.26 16.63
CA ARG A 175 -31.82 -21.86 16.28
C ARG A 175 -30.54 -21.16 15.82
N PRO A 176 -30.56 -20.45 14.69
CA PRO A 176 -29.42 -19.64 14.29
C PRO A 176 -29.25 -18.45 15.22
N VAL A 177 -28.01 -18.00 15.40
CA VAL A 177 -27.73 -16.71 16.02
C VAL A 177 -28.00 -15.63 14.98
N ILE A 178 -29.00 -14.78 15.24
CA ILE A 178 -29.51 -13.80 14.28
C ILE A 178 -29.38 -12.37 14.81
N GLN A 179 -28.99 -11.45 13.94
CA GLN A 179 -29.14 -10.02 14.13
C GLN A 179 -30.17 -9.49 13.13
N LYS A 180 -31.17 -8.77 13.63
CA LYS A 180 -32.26 -8.26 12.81
C LYS A 180 -32.00 -6.81 12.41
N LEU A 181 -32.15 -6.54 11.12
CA LEU A 181 -32.14 -5.20 10.57
C LEU A 181 -33.41 -4.98 9.73
N PRO A 182 -33.99 -3.77 9.74
CA PRO A 182 -35.00 -3.39 8.76
C PRO A 182 -34.46 -3.56 7.33
N MET A 183 -35.30 -3.98 6.39
CA MET A 183 -34.90 -4.11 4.97
C MET A 183 -34.37 -2.80 4.38
N SER A 184 -34.79 -1.64 4.88
CA SER A 184 -34.26 -0.33 4.48
C SER A 184 -32.78 -0.13 4.82
N LYS A 185 -32.22 -0.95 5.72
CA LYS A 185 -30.82 -0.95 6.15
C LYS A 185 -29.99 -2.09 5.53
N ILE A 186 -30.40 -2.61 4.37
CA ILE A 186 -29.72 -3.75 3.73
C ILE A 186 -28.21 -3.53 3.51
N ASN A 187 -27.80 -2.29 3.17
CA ASN A 187 -26.38 -1.95 2.96
C ASN A 187 -25.58 -1.97 4.27
N GLU A 188 -26.20 -1.59 5.39
CA GLU A 188 -25.60 -1.72 6.73
C GLU A 188 -25.37 -3.20 7.05
N GLY A 189 -26.34 -4.06 6.74
CA GLY A 189 -26.19 -5.52 6.87
C GLY A 189 -25.04 -6.08 6.04
N PHE A 190 -24.92 -5.68 4.76
CA PHE A 190 -23.77 -6.07 3.93
C PHE A 190 -22.44 -5.54 4.46
N GLN A 191 -22.42 -4.32 5.01
CA GLN A 191 -21.23 -3.75 5.62
C GLN A 191 -20.82 -4.53 6.86
N MET A 192 -21.75 -4.85 7.76
CA MET A 192 -21.49 -5.64 8.96
C MET A 192 -20.98 -7.05 8.61
N MET A 193 -21.51 -7.68 7.56
CA MET A 193 -20.99 -8.96 7.06
C MET A 193 -19.56 -8.82 6.51
N ARG A 194 -19.27 -7.75 5.76
CA ARG A 194 -17.91 -7.47 5.27
C ARG A 194 -16.94 -7.20 6.42
N GLU A 195 -17.35 -6.45 7.44
CA GLU A 195 -16.55 -6.18 8.64
C GLU A 195 -16.29 -7.45 9.45
N ALA A 196 -17.30 -8.32 9.59
CA ALA A 196 -17.17 -9.63 10.25
C ALA A 196 -16.27 -10.61 9.47
N LEU A 197 -16.31 -10.56 8.13
CA LEU A 197 -15.40 -11.32 7.25
C LEU A 197 -13.98 -10.71 7.23
N ASN A 198 -13.85 -9.41 7.48
CA ASN A 198 -12.57 -8.70 7.57
C ASN A 198 -11.79 -8.97 8.87
N ILE A 199 -12.23 -9.90 9.72
CA ILE A 199 -11.35 -10.58 10.69
C ILE A 199 -10.46 -11.60 9.92
N THR A 200 -9.65 -11.07 9.00
CA THR A 200 -8.24 -11.35 8.68
C THR A 200 -7.92 -10.81 7.28
N MET A 201 -8.07 -9.49 7.06
CA MET A 201 -7.10 -8.85 6.17
C MET A 201 -5.76 -8.98 6.87
N SER A 202 -4.90 -9.87 6.37
CA SER A 202 -3.69 -10.27 7.08
C SER A 202 -2.82 -9.04 7.34
N THR A 203 -2.81 -8.58 8.59
CA THR A 203 -1.84 -7.61 9.07
C THR A 203 -0.46 -8.24 9.18
N ALA A 204 -0.34 -9.56 9.00
CA ALA A 204 0.95 -10.24 9.00
C ALA A 204 1.86 -9.68 7.90
N PRO A 205 3.19 -9.77 8.09
CA PRO A 205 4.16 -9.61 7.03
C PRO A 205 3.77 -10.37 5.75
N ARG A 206 4.08 -9.77 4.60
CA ARG A 206 4.00 -10.46 3.31
C ARG A 206 5.38 -10.53 2.66
N THR A 207 5.58 -11.53 1.82
CA THR A 207 6.72 -11.55 0.90
C THR A 207 6.55 -10.44 -0.13
N ILE A 208 7.60 -9.64 -0.30
CA ILE A 208 7.75 -8.57 -1.29
C ILE A 208 8.85 -9.00 -2.26
N HIS A 209 8.61 -8.88 -3.56
CA HIS A 209 9.62 -9.06 -4.59
C HIS A 209 10.09 -7.68 -5.04
N ALA A 210 11.39 -7.45 -4.97
CA ALA A 210 11.99 -6.15 -5.23
C ALA A 210 13.29 -6.27 -6.03
N TYR A 211 13.78 -5.13 -6.51
CA TYR A 211 15.14 -4.96 -7.01
C TYR A 211 15.95 -4.18 -5.98
N ALA A 212 16.96 -4.83 -5.40
CA ALA A 212 17.81 -4.26 -4.37
C ALA A 212 19.27 -4.15 -4.83
N THR A 213 19.95 -3.11 -4.36
CA THR A 213 21.40 -2.99 -4.41
C THR A 213 22.00 -3.49 -3.11
N PHE A 214 23.16 -4.15 -3.17
CA PHE A 214 23.80 -4.80 -2.02
C PHE A 214 25.14 -4.17 -1.62
N GLU A 215 25.67 -3.29 -2.46
CA GLU A 215 26.98 -2.67 -2.29
C GLU A 215 27.05 -1.34 -3.05
N ASN A 216 28.03 -0.51 -2.71
CA ASN A 216 28.22 0.79 -3.34
C ASN A 216 28.44 0.63 -4.86
N GLY A 217 27.59 1.28 -5.65
CA GLY A 217 27.70 1.27 -7.12
C GLY A 217 27.25 -0.03 -7.78
N GLY A 218 26.68 -0.97 -7.00
CA GLY A 218 26.20 -2.24 -7.51
C GLY A 218 24.88 -2.12 -8.29
N ASP A 219 24.72 -2.97 -9.30
CA ASP A 219 23.46 -3.11 -10.02
C ASP A 219 22.31 -3.54 -9.09
N ALA A 220 21.08 -3.15 -9.44
CA ALA A 220 19.88 -3.60 -8.76
C ALA A 220 19.57 -5.05 -9.17
N LYS A 221 19.47 -5.95 -8.19
CA LYS A 221 19.25 -7.40 -8.39
C LYS A 221 17.94 -7.85 -7.73
N PRO A 222 17.23 -8.85 -8.27
CA PRO A 222 16.05 -9.41 -7.61
C PRO A 222 16.35 -9.82 -6.17
N TRP A 223 15.46 -9.44 -5.27
CA TRP A 223 15.54 -9.74 -3.85
C TRP A 223 14.15 -9.89 -3.25
N GLU A 224 14.01 -10.81 -2.31
CA GLU A 224 12.79 -11.03 -1.56
C GLU A 224 12.99 -10.65 -0.10
N TYR A 225 11.99 -9.97 0.47
CA TYR A 225 11.98 -9.65 1.90
C TYR A 225 10.58 -9.72 2.48
N GLN A 226 10.49 -9.79 3.81
CA GLN A 226 9.23 -9.72 4.54
C GLN A 226 8.90 -8.28 4.88
N SER A 227 7.74 -7.79 4.45
CA SER A 227 7.26 -6.46 4.85
C SER A 227 7.07 -6.38 6.37
N ARG A 228 7.08 -5.18 6.94
CA ARG A 228 6.54 -4.97 8.28
C ARG A 228 5.04 -5.33 8.32
N PRO A 229 4.47 -5.67 9.49
CA PRO A 229 3.02 -5.83 9.65
C PRO A 229 2.25 -4.59 9.16
N LEU A 230 1.02 -4.76 8.68
CA LEU A 230 0.15 -3.63 8.34
C LEU A 230 -0.32 -2.99 9.65
N GLY A 231 0.14 -1.78 9.93
CA GLY A 231 -0.29 -1.02 11.09
C GLY A 231 -1.70 -0.44 10.90
N PRO A 232 -2.31 0.04 11.99
CA PRO A 232 -3.70 0.52 11.97
C PRO A 232 -3.89 1.77 11.11
N GLU A 233 -2.84 2.57 10.91
CA GLU A 233 -2.85 3.79 10.09
C GLU A 233 -2.20 3.58 8.71
N ASP A 234 -1.84 2.34 8.37
CA ASP A 234 -1.14 2.07 7.13
C ASP A 234 -2.08 1.66 6.00
N VAL A 235 -1.62 1.90 4.78
CA VAL A 235 -2.15 1.32 3.56
C VAL A 235 -1.09 0.42 2.92
N GLU A 236 -1.52 -0.71 2.39
CA GLU A 236 -0.73 -1.52 1.47
C GLU A 236 -1.10 -1.14 0.04
N ILE A 237 -0.09 -0.89 -0.78
CA ILE A 237 -0.24 -0.43 -2.15
C ILE A 237 0.42 -1.46 -3.06
N LYS A 238 -0.32 -1.99 -4.02
CA LYS A 238 0.24 -2.74 -5.15
C LYS A 238 0.84 -1.75 -6.14
N ILE A 239 2.16 -1.79 -6.30
CA ILE A 239 2.89 -0.83 -7.11
C ILE A 239 2.66 -1.15 -8.58
N SER A 240 2.19 -0.16 -9.32
CA SER A 240 2.04 -0.24 -10.78
C SER A 240 3.18 0.48 -11.50
N HIS A 241 3.62 1.62 -10.96
CA HIS A 241 4.63 2.46 -11.57
C HIS A 241 5.60 3.00 -10.52
N CYS A 242 6.87 3.14 -10.88
CA CYS A 242 7.85 3.88 -10.10
C CYS A 242 8.81 4.69 -10.98
N GLY A 243 8.99 5.98 -10.71
CA GLY A 243 9.98 6.79 -11.41
C GLY A 243 11.42 6.52 -10.97
N ILE A 244 12.38 6.75 -11.86
CA ILE A 244 13.82 6.79 -11.53
C ILE A 244 14.25 8.25 -11.34
N CYS A 245 14.88 8.53 -10.21
CA CYS A 245 15.35 9.83 -9.80
C CYS A 245 16.88 9.84 -9.55
N GLY A 246 17.50 11.01 -9.65
CA GLY A 246 18.92 11.19 -9.28
C GLY A 246 19.20 10.79 -7.84
N SER A 247 18.25 11.00 -6.91
CA SER A 247 18.39 10.60 -5.51
C SER A 247 18.47 9.08 -5.32
N ASP A 248 17.91 8.29 -6.24
CA ASP A 248 18.07 6.83 -6.22
C ASP A 248 19.54 6.48 -6.49
N LEU A 249 20.16 7.12 -7.49
CA LEU A 249 21.57 6.92 -7.83
C LEU A 249 22.49 7.38 -6.70
N HIS A 250 22.31 8.59 -6.16
CA HIS A 250 23.10 9.06 -5.01
C HIS A 250 23.01 8.12 -3.81
N THR A 251 21.85 7.48 -3.60
CA THR A 251 21.70 6.50 -2.52
C THR A 251 22.35 5.16 -2.86
N MET A 252 22.15 4.62 -4.06
CA MET A 252 22.79 3.38 -4.51
C MET A 252 24.33 3.47 -4.49
N ASP A 253 24.88 4.67 -4.70
CA ASP A 253 26.33 4.91 -4.76
C ASP A 253 26.89 5.43 -3.42
N SER A 254 26.07 5.50 -2.36
CA SER A 254 26.45 6.12 -1.07
C SER A 254 27.05 7.52 -1.19
N GLY A 255 26.59 8.31 -2.18
CA GLY A 255 27.16 9.60 -2.55
C GLY A 255 26.95 10.69 -1.51
N TRP A 256 25.79 10.70 -0.82
CA TRP A 256 25.51 11.67 0.25
C TRP A 256 25.92 11.17 1.64
N SER A 257 25.80 9.86 1.88
CA SER A 257 26.18 9.20 3.13
C SER A 257 26.25 7.69 2.90
N GLN A 258 26.81 6.94 3.87
CA GLN A 258 26.82 5.49 3.82
C GLN A 258 25.38 4.92 3.77
N THR A 259 25.11 4.10 2.75
CA THR A 259 23.82 3.44 2.53
C THR A 259 23.67 2.17 3.37
N MET A 260 22.45 1.92 3.85
CA MET A 260 22.09 0.68 4.54
C MET A 260 21.73 -0.39 3.51
N TYR A 261 22.68 -1.24 3.13
CA TYR A 261 22.43 -2.38 2.24
C TYR A 261 21.88 -3.61 2.99
N PRO A 262 21.06 -4.47 2.35
CA PRO A 262 20.47 -4.28 1.02
C PRO A 262 19.53 -3.09 0.98
N CYS A 263 19.51 -2.36 -0.13
CA CYS A 263 18.72 -1.14 -0.31
C CYS A 263 17.81 -1.28 -1.53
N VAL A 264 16.51 -1.10 -1.35
CA VAL A 264 15.51 -0.99 -2.42
C VAL A 264 15.19 0.49 -2.56
N VAL A 265 15.60 1.12 -3.65
CA VAL A 265 15.32 2.54 -3.92
C VAL A 265 13.98 2.72 -4.65
N GLY A 266 13.70 3.91 -5.16
CA GLY A 266 12.44 4.27 -5.81
C GLY A 266 11.50 4.99 -4.83
N HIS A 267 11.18 6.24 -5.13
CA HIS A 267 10.35 7.09 -4.26
C HIS A 267 9.35 7.95 -5.03
N GLU A 268 9.02 7.49 -6.24
CA GLU A 268 8.09 8.13 -7.17
C GLU A 268 7.00 7.12 -7.52
N ILE A 269 6.25 6.68 -6.53
CA ILE A 269 5.46 5.44 -6.58
C ILE A 269 4.01 5.76 -6.95
N VAL A 270 3.40 4.98 -7.84
CA VAL A 270 1.95 4.98 -8.08
C VAL A 270 1.41 3.56 -8.10
N GLY A 271 0.26 3.35 -7.48
CA GLY A 271 -0.36 2.04 -7.36
C GLY A 271 -1.81 2.09 -6.90
N GLU A 272 -2.31 0.93 -6.52
CA GLU A 272 -3.67 0.75 -6.00
C GLU A 272 -3.62 0.23 -4.56
N VAL A 273 -4.46 0.79 -3.68
CA VAL A 273 -4.60 0.31 -2.30
C VAL A 273 -5.19 -1.10 -2.31
N THR A 274 -4.46 -2.08 -1.78
CA THR A 274 -4.92 -3.47 -1.65
C THR A 274 -5.37 -3.83 -0.24
N LEU A 275 -4.81 -3.17 0.79
CA LEU A 275 -5.23 -3.29 2.18
C LEU A 275 -5.20 -1.91 2.85
N ALA A 276 -6.07 -1.70 3.83
CA ALA A 276 -6.08 -0.49 4.65
C ALA A 276 -6.24 -0.87 6.13
N GLY A 277 -5.46 -0.22 7.00
CA GLY A 277 -5.57 -0.36 8.45
C GLY A 277 -6.88 0.22 8.98
N GLU A 278 -7.29 -0.24 10.16
CA GLU A 278 -8.58 0.10 10.79
C GLU A 278 -8.78 1.60 11.11
N LYS A 279 -7.69 2.38 11.20
CA LYS A 279 -7.74 3.83 11.46
C LYS A 279 -7.67 4.68 10.19
N VAL A 280 -7.48 4.06 9.02
CA VAL A 280 -7.50 4.75 7.73
C VAL A 280 -8.95 5.11 7.38
N LYS A 281 -9.23 6.40 7.20
CA LYS A 281 -10.60 6.92 6.98
C LYS A 281 -10.82 7.59 5.63
N ASP A 282 -9.76 8.10 5.03
CA ASP A 282 -9.78 8.90 3.80
C ASP A 282 -9.43 8.09 2.55
N MET A 283 -9.08 6.81 2.70
CA MET A 283 -8.76 5.87 1.61
C MET A 283 -9.48 4.54 1.78
N LYS A 284 -9.69 3.84 0.67
CA LYS A 284 -10.25 2.49 0.64
C LYS A 284 -9.54 1.61 -0.38
N VAL A 285 -9.69 0.30 -0.24
CA VAL A 285 -9.23 -0.69 -1.23
C VAL A 285 -9.77 -0.33 -2.62
N GLY A 286 -8.90 -0.39 -3.63
CA GLY A 286 -9.18 0.04 -5.00
C GLY A 286 -8.91 1.51 -5.31
N ASP A 287 -8.59 2.34 -4.29
CA ASP A 287 -8.20 3.72 -4.55
C ASP A 287 -6.81 3.77 -5.22
N ARG A 288 -6.68 4.57 -6.29
CA ARG A 288 -5.40 4.85 -6.96
C ARG A 288 -4.65 5.94 -6.23
N VAL A 289 -3.46 5.60 -5.73
CA VAL A 289 -2.65 6.48 -4.87
C VAL A 289 -1.20 6.51 -5.33
N GLY A 290 -0.48 7.55 -4.92
CA GLY A 290 0.96 7.63 -5.06
C GLY A 290 1.67 7.96 -3.75
N VAL A 291 2.97 7.66 -3.69
CA VAL A 291 3.85 7.89 -2.55
C VAL A 291 5.11 8.61 -3.04
N GLY A 292 5.47 9.69 -2.34
CA GLY A 292 6.64 10.51 -2.65
C GLY A 292 7.92 10.05 -1.92
N ALA A 293 8.82 10.99 -1.67
CA ALA A 293 10.12 10.77 -1.01
C ALA A 293 10.07 10.58 0.52
N GLN A 294 8.91 10.82 1.13
CA GLN A 294 8.68 10.68 2.56
C GLN A 294 7.47 9.79 2.82
N VAL A 295 7.59 8.91 3.82
CA VAL A 295 6.53 7.95 4.19
C VAL A 295 6.02 8.15 5.61
N TRP A 296 6.70 9.01 6.40
CA TRP A 296 6.30 9.30 7.77
C TRP A 296 6.95 10.58 8.31
N ALA A 297 6.23 11.25 9.21
CA ALA A 297 6.75 12.22 10.17
C ALA A 297 5.96 12.11 11.46
N CYS A 298 6.40 12.80 12.52
CA CYS A 298 5.70 12.71 13.80
C CYS A 298 4.29 13.28 13.78
N LEU A 299 3.99 14.24 12.90
CA LEU A 299 2.68 14.90 12.79
C LEU A 299 2.10 15.36 14.15
N ASN A 300 2.96 15.75 15.09
CA ASN A 300 2.62 16.06 16.48
C ASN A 300 1.84 14.95 17.23
N LYS A 301 2.03 13.68 16.86
CA LYS A 301 1.46 12.51 17.54
C LYS A 301 2.10 12.23 18.92
N PHE A 302 3.17 12.94 19.31
CA PHE A 302 3.84 12.80 20.62
C PHE A 302 3.63 14.07 21.46
N PRO A 303 2.67 14.09 22.40
CA PRO A 303 2.34 15.28 23.19
C PRO A 303 3.52 15.81 24.02
N ASP A 304 4.39 14.93 24.50
CA ASP A 304 5.54 15.29 25.34
C ASP A 304 6.72 15.85 24.54
N GLU A 305 6.66 15.80 23.20
CA GLU A 305 7.72 16.23 22.30
C GLU A 305 7.17 17.05 21.11
N PRO A 306 6.57 18.23 21.37
CA PRO A 306 5.97 19.05 20.32
C PRO A 306 6.98 19.36 19.21
N CYS A 307 6.54 19.22 17.96
CA CYS A 307 7.32 19.48 16.76
C CYS A 307 6.76 20.72 16.06
N LYS A 308 7.55 21.80 16.10
CA LYS A 308 7.21 23.09 15.50
C LYS A 308 6.99 22.97 13.99
N GLU A 309 7.80 22.16 13.31
CA GLU A 309 7.74 21.97 11.86
C GLU A 309 6.43 21.29 11.46
N CYS A 310 6.05 20.21 12.12
CA CYS A 310 4.76 19.56 11.88
C CYS A 310 3.57 20.47 12.27
N ALA A 311 3.71 21.29 13.31
CA ALA A 311 2.63 22.20 13.73
C ALA A 311 2.39 23.32 12.70
N ASN A 312 3.44 23.73 12.00
CA ASN A 312 3.39 24.76 10.97
C ASN A 312 3.07 24.21 9.56
N GLY A 313 2.76 22.91 9.45
CA GLY A 313 2.49 22.28 8.14
C GLY A 313 3.74 22.12 7.26
N THR A 314 4.94 22.12 7.85
CA THR A 314 6.21 21.90 7.14
C THR A 314 6.80 20.55 7.52
N ASP A 315 5.98 19.50 7.46
CA ASP A 315 6.35 18.13 7.90
C ASP A 315 7.52 17.51 7.12
N ALA A 316 7.81 18.01 5.92
CA ALA A 316 9.01 17.68 5.14
C ALA A 316 10.33 17.96 5.89
N TYR A 317 10.32 18.91 6.84
CA TYR A 317 11.47 19.27 7.67
C TYR A 317 11.39 18.69 9.08
N CYS A 318 10.50 17.73 9.33
CA CYS A 318 10.38 17.11 10.63
C CYS A 318 11.72 16.49 11.06
N ARG A 319 12.14 16.75 12.31
CA ARG A 319 13.31 16.10 12.91
C ARG A 319 13.22 14.56 12.95
N TYR A 320 12.01 14.03 12.85
CA TYR A 320 11.70 12.60 12.80
C TYR A 320 11.20 12.16 11.42
N HIS A 321 11.51 12.91 10.35
CA HIS A 321 11.15 12.50 8.99
C HIS A 321 11.70 11.10 8.69
N VAL A 322 10.94 10.32 7.94
CA VAL A 322 11.34 9.00 7.45
C VAL A 322 11.19 8.99 5.94
N GLY A 323 12.32 8.84 5.25
CA GLY A 323 12.37 8.72 3.80
C GLY A 323 11.83 7.36 3.32
N THR A 324 11.32 7.34 2.10
CA THR A 324 10.67 6.16 1.48
C THR A 324 11.59 4.93 1.39
N TYR A 325 12.90 5.14 1.35
CA TYR A 325 13.91 4.10 1.46
C TYR A 325 15.14 4.60 2.23
N ASN A 326 16.04 3.68 2.60
CA ASN A 326 17.30 3.97 3.29
C ASN A 326 17.10 4.83 4.56
N SER A 327 15.96 4.66 5.23
CA SER A 327 15.62 5.32 6.47
C SER A 327 15.14 4.31 7.50
N LYS A 328 14.89 4.76 8.73
CA LYS A 328 14.34 3.94 9.81
C LYS A 328 13.16 4.63 10.45
N TYR A 329 12.13 3.88 10.79
CA TYR A 329 11.03 4.35 11.62
C TYR A 329 11.44 4.50 13.10
N ARG A 330 12.37 5.42 13.38
CA ARG A 330 13.08 5.53 14.67
C ARG A 330 12.16 5.72 15.89
N LYS A 331 11.00 6.36 15.70
CA LYS A 331 10.03 6.65 16.77
C LYS A 331 8.92 5.59 16.89
N THR A 332 8.91 4.55 16.06
CA THR A 332 7.93 3.45 16.15
C THR A 332 8.63 2.10 16.35
N ASP A 333 8.93 1.37 15.27
CA ASP A 333 9.43 -0.01 15.33
C ASP A 333 10.89 -0.16 14.88
N ASN A 334 11.55 0.96 14.52
CA ASN A 334 12.92 1.02 14.03
C ASN A 334 13.18 0.17 12.76
N THR A 335 12.12 -0.23 12.05
CA THR A 335 12.23 -0.97 10.79
C THR A 335 12.84 -0.12 9.69
N ILE A 336 13.58 -0.76 8.79
CA ILE A 336 14.21 -0.11 7.63
C ILE A 336 13.15 0.10 6.54
N THR A 337 13.18 1.26 5.89
CA THR A 337 12.33 1.54 4.73
C THR A 337 12.92 1.01 3.44
N TYR A 338 12.03 0.43 2.61
CA TYR A 338 12.31 -0.07 1.27
C TYR A 338 11.35 0.59 0.28
N GLY A 339 11.91 1.02 -0.85
CA GLY A 339 11.26 1.87 -1.84
C GLY A 339 10.43 1.12 -2.87
N GLY A 340 10.12 1.82 -3.95
CA GLY A 340 9.14 1.44 -4.96
C GLY A 340 9.64 0.55 -6.09
N TYR A 341 10.91 0.14 -6.11
CA TYR A 341 11.38 -0.88 -7.04
C TYR A 341 10.97 -2.27 -6.56
N ALA A 342 9.67 -2.45 -6.34
CA ALA A 342 9.03 -3.59 -5.70
C ALA A 342 7.61 -3.82 -6.23
N ASP A 343 7.02 -4.96 -5.89
CA ASP A 343 5.63 -5.29 -6.24
C ASP A 343 4.60 -4.64 -5.27
N TYR A 344 4.94 -4.45 -4.00
CA TYR A 344 4.09 -3.79 -2.99
C TYR A 344 4.88 -2.91 -2.03
N ILE A 345 4.21 -1.93 -1.41
CA ILE A 345 4.73 -1.12 -0.30
C ILE A 345 3.66 -0.91 0.77
N ARG A 346 4.09 -0.79 2.04
CA ARG A 346 3.22 -0.42 3.18
C ARG A 346 3.68 0.92 3.77
N VAL A 347 2.81 1.93 3.71
CA VAL A 347 3.09 3.29 4.19
C VAL A 347 1.95 3.81 5.03
N THR A 348 2.21 4.79 5.88
CA THR A 348 1.16 5.45 6.67
C THR A 348 0.31 6.31 5.74
N HIS A 349 -1.01 6.26 5.90
CA HIS A 349 -1.98 6.77 4.93
C HIS A 349 -1.85 8.27 4.64
N GLU A 350 -1.33 9.08 5.58
CA GLU A 350 -1.12 10.51 5.38
C GLU A 350 -0.06 10.82 4.29
N TYR A 351 0.81 9.86 3.98
CA TYR A 351 1.84 9.95 2.92
C TYR A 351 1.50 9.16 1.65
N ALA A 352 0.27 8.63 1.59
CA ALA A 352 -0.33 8.21 0.33
C ALA A 352 -1.20 9.36 -0.20
N PHE A 353 -1.13 9.62 -1.50
CA PHE A 353 -1.82 10.74 -2.14
C PHE A 353 -2.73 10.22 -3.25
N LYS A 354 -4.02 10.52 -3.22
CA LYS A 354 -4.92 10.17 -4.32
C LYS A 354 -4.49 10.89 -5.60
N ILE A 355 -4.35 10.12 -6.68
CA ILE A 355 -3.89 10.66 -7.97
C ILE A 355 -5.11 11.13 -8.78
N PRO A 356 -5.19 12.43 -9.16
CA PRO A 356 -6.30 12.96 -9.95
C PRO A 356 -6.57 12.15 -11.23
N ASP A 357 -7.83 11.89 -11.55
CA ASP A 357 -8.26 11.00 -12.66
C ASP A 357 -7.66 11.39 -14.02
N ASN A 358 -7.46 12.69 -14.25
CA ASN A 358 -6.91 13.24 -15.50
C ASN A 358 -5.38 13.23 -15.57
N ILE A 359 -4.68 12.64 -14.60
CA ILE A 359 -3.23 12.41 -14.63
C ILE A 359 -3.00 10.89 -14.70
N PRO A 360 -2.47 10.38 -15.84
CA PRO A 360 -2.07 8.99 -15.97
C PRO A 360 -1.03 8.57 -14.92
N SER A 361 -1.03 7.30 -14.49
CA SER A 361 -0.17 6.80 -13.40
C SER A 361 1.31 6.98 -13.68
N ASP A 362 1.74 6.70 -14.91
CA ASP A 362 3.10 6.88 -15.39
C ASP A 362 3.53 8.35 -15.35
N VAL A 363 2.62 9.26 -15.65
CA VAL A 363 2.85 10.71 -15.60
C VAL A 363 2.82 11.25 -14.16
N ALA A 364 2.03 10.65 -13.28
CA ALA A 364 1.91 11.07 -11.89
C ALA A 364 3.16 10.72 -11.06
N ALA A 365 3.81 9.58 -11.33
CA ALA A 365 4.96 9.11 -10.57
C ALA A 365 6.07 10.18 -10.40
N PRO A 366 6.60 10.81 -11.48
CA PRO A 366 7.64 11.83 -11.34
C PRO A 366 7.23 13.12 -10.64
N LEU A 367 5.92 13.40 -10.55
CA LEU A 367 5.42 14.58 -9.85
C LEU A 367 5.60 14.47 -8.33
N LEU A 368 5.56 13.25 -7.78
CA LEU A 368 5.63 12.99 -6.33
C LEU A 368 7.02 13.22 -5.73
N CYS A 369 8.04 13.44 -6.57
CA CYS A 369 9.34 13.98 -6.18
C CYS A 369 9.66 15.27 -6.94
N ALA A 370 10.13 15.20 -8.19
CA ALA A 370 10.58 16.42 -8.89
C ALA A 370 9.48 17.48 -9.02
N GLY A 371 8.22 17.08 -9.21
CA GLY A 371 7.11 18.03 -9.26
C GLY A 371 6.97 18.80 -7.95
N THR A 372 6.87 18.10 -6.81
CA THR A 372 6.80 18.76 -5.50
C THR A 372 8.06 19.55 -5.17
N THR A 373 9.25 19.06 -5.55
CA THR A 373 10.53 19.72 -5.26
C THR A 373 10.67 21.07 -5.97
N VAL A 374 10.13 21.23 -7.18
CA VAL A 374 10.15 22.53 -7.87
C VAL A 374 8.94 23.40 -7.52
N PHE A 375 7.79 22.78 -7.25
CA PHE A 375 6.56 23.51 -6.90
C PHE A 375 6.64 24.18 -5.53
N THR A 376 7.07 23.44 -4.51
CA THR A 376 7.11 23.91 -3.11
C THR A 376 7.86 25.23 -2.96
N PRO A 377 9.11 25.38 -3.44
CA PRO A 377 9.81 26.65 -3.31
C PRO A 377 9.15 27.79 -4.08
N PHE A 378 8.53 27.54 -5.23
CA PHE A 378 7.78 28.58 -5.97
C PHE A 378 6.54 29.04 -5.21
N LYS A 379 5.86 28.12 -4.52
CA LYS A 379 4.74 28.44 -3.63
C LYS A 379 5.22 29.26 -2.43
N GLU A 380 6.34 28.87 -1.82
CA GLU A 380 6.92 29.57 -0.66
C GLU A 380 7.37 30.99 -0.95
N VAL A 381 8.08 31.22 -2.08
CA VAL A 381 8.48 32.59 -2.47
C VAL A 381 7.31 33.39 -3.02
N GLY A 382 6.28 32.70 -3.51
CA GLY A 382 5.07 33.27 -4.07
C GLY A 382 5.35 34.05 -5.35
N ILE A 383 5.40 33.36 -6.49
CA ILE A 383 5.54 33.99 -7.82
C ILE A 383 4.45 35.05 -8.00
N LYS A 384 4.87 36.29 -8.24
CA LYS A 384 4.00 37.45 -8.44
C LYS A 384 3.82 37.75 -9.93
N PRO A 385 2.70 38.39 -10.31
CA PRO A 385 2.58 38.99 -11.64
C PRO A 385 3.75 39.95 -11.89
N GLY A 386 4.50 39.71 -12.96
CA GLY A 386 5.68 40.49 -13.32
C GLY A 386 7.01 39.76 -13.06
N ASP A 387 7.02 38.75 -12.17
CA ASP A 387 8.25 38.03 -11.84
C ASP A 387 8.78 37.26 -13.06
N ARG A 388 10.10 37.37 -13.28
CA ARG A 388 10.85 36.58 -14.24
C ARG A 388 11.54 35.43 -13.51
N VAL A 389 11.28 34.20 -13.93
CA VAL A 389 11.79 32.98 -13.27
C VAL A 389 12.84 32.32 -14.14
N GLY A 390 14.07 32.25 -13.62
CA GLY A 390 15.19 31.54 -14.23
C GLY A 390 15.29 30.10 -13.75
N ILE A 391 15.55 29.15 -14.67
CA ILE A 391 15.76 27.73 -14.35
C ILE A 391 17.14 27.31 -14.85
N VAL A 392 18.01 26.84 -13.95
CA VAL A 392 19.36 26.36 -14.28
C VAL A 392 19.40 24.84 -14.22
N GLY A 393 19.73 24.21 -15.36
CA GLY A 393 19.93 22.76 -15.45
C GLY A 393 18.67 22.00 -15.87
N ILE A 394 18.43 21.88 -17.17
CA ILE A 394 17.17 21.33 -17.70
C ILE A 394 17.23 19.80 -17.85
N GLY A 395 17.04 19.13 -16.71
CA GLY A 395 16.90 17.68 -16.55
C GLY A 395 15.53 17.30 -15.96
N GLY A 396 15.51 16.31 -15.06
CA GLY A 396 14.28 15.81 -14.43
C GLY A 396 13.51 16.86 -13.61
N LEU A 397 14.21 17.74 -12.90
CA LEU A 397 13.57 18.85 -12.17
C LEU A 397 13.33 20.06 -13.06
N GLY A 398 14.35 20.53 -13.78
CA GLY A 398 14.27 21.78 -14.55
C GLY A 398 13.14 21.81 -15.58
N HIS A 399 12.85 20.70 -16.26
CA HIS A 399 11.76 20.65 -17.24
C HIS A 399 10.35 20.79 -16.61
N LEU A 400 10.19 20.35 -15.35
CA LEU A 400 8.98 20.60 -14.55
C LEU A 400 9.00 22.01 -13.95
N GLY A 401 10.19 22.50 -13.55
CA GLY A 401 10.36 23.86 -13.05
C GLY A 401 9.88 24.92 -14.04
N ILE A 402 10.19 24.73 -15.33
CA ILE A 402 9.66 25.59 -16.42
C ILE A 402 8.13 25.57 -16.45
N GLN A 403 7.54 24.38 -16.49
CA GLN A 403 6.10 24.21 -16.60
C GLN A 403 5.36 24.78 -15.37
N PHE A 404 5.85 24.52 -14.15
CA PHE A 404 5.26 25.03 -12.92
C PHE A 404 5.40 26.54 -12.81
N ALA A 405 6.57 27.12 -13.11
CA ALA A 405 6.75 28.57 -13.11
C ALA A 405 5.73 29.25 -14.04
N LYS A 406 5.53 28.70 -15.25
CA LYS A 406 4.52 29.21 -16.19
C LYS A 406 3.09 29.03 -15.67
N ALA A 407 2.77 27.84 -15.16
CA ALA A 407 1.45 27.52 -14.62
C ALA A 407 1.06 28.39 -13.41
N MET A 408 2.05 28.85 -12.64
CA MET A 408 1.93 29.70 -11.47
C MET A 408 1.96 31.20 -11.78
N GLY A 409 2.07 31.58 -13.07
CA GLY A 409 1.88 32.96 -13.50
C GLY A 409 3.15 33.81 -13.60
N ALA A 410 4.33 33.19 -13.72
CA ALA A 410 5.55 33.92 -14.07
C ALA A 410 5.34 34.73 -15.37
N ALA A 411 5.80 35.99 -15.37
CA ALA A 411 5.69 36.84 -16.55
C ALA A 411 6.57 36.34 -17.69
N ALA A 412 7.77 35.85 -17.36
CA ALA A 412 8.65 35.15 -18.27
C ALA A 412 9.39 34.02 -17.56
N VAL A 413 9.59 32.90 -18.27
CA VAL A 413 10.44 31.79 -17.83
C VAL A 413 11.70 31.75 -18.68
N VAL A 414 12.86 31.88 -18.05
CA VAL A 414 14.18 31.91 -18.70
C VAL A 414 14.91 30.59 -18.42
N ALA A 415 15.20 29.81 -19.45
CA ALA A 415 15.97 28.57 -19.30
C ALA A 415 17.46 28.81 -19.52
N PHE A 416 18.28 28.42 -18.54
CA PHE A 416 19.74 28.50 -18.59
C PHE A 416 20.35 27.12 -18.81
N SER A 417 21.11 26.96 -19.90
CA SER A 417 21.74 25.69 -20.29
C SER A 417 23.17 25.89 -20.82
N ARG A 418 23.96 24.80 -20.84
CA ARG A 418 25.35 24.81 -21.34
C ARG A 418 25.46 24.77 -22.86
N SER A 419 24.39 24.43 -23.56
CA SER A 419 24.37 24.25 -25.00
C SER A 419 22.99 24.50 -25.58
N ALA A 420 22.90 24.70 -26.89
CA ALA A 420 21.66 24.97 -27.60
C ALA A 420 20.82 23.72 -27.95
N ASN A 421 21.32 22.51 -27.65
CA ASN A 421 20.77 21.25 -28.20
C ASN A 421 19.35 20.89 -27.75
N LYS A 422 18.82 21.54 -26.70
CA LYS A 422 17.48 21.32 -26.15
C LYS A 422 16.55 22.53 -26.33
N GLU A 423 16.98 23.60 -26.99
CA GLU A 423 16.22 24.86 -27.01
C GLU A 423 14.78 24.69 -27.52
N THR A 424 14.59 24.07 -28.69
CA THR A 424 13.26 23.86 -29.28
C THR A 424 12.33 23.09 -28.34
N GLU A 425 12.83 22.02 -27.74
CA GLU A 425 12.09 21.19 -26.79
C GLU A 425 11.71 22.01 -25.54
N ILE A 426 12.65 22.78 -25.01
CA ILE A 426 12.50 23.58 -23.78
C ILE A 426 11.51 24.74 -23.97
N ARG A 427 11.52 25.38 -25.14
CA ARG A 427 10.49 26.37 -25.51
C ARG A 427 9.11 25.72 -25.62
N GLY A 428 9.03 24.50 -26.16
CA GLY A 428 7.80 23.71 -26.20
C GLY A 428 7.23 23.38 -24.80
N LEU A 429 8.07 23.37 -23.77
CA LEU A 429 7.68 23.18 -22.37
C LEU A 429 7.23 24.48 -21.67
N GLY A 430 7.33 25.63 -22.34
CA GLY A 430 6.85 26.92 -21.83
C GLY A 430 7.94 27.91 -21.45
N ALA A 431 9.21 27.67 -21.79
CA ALA A 431 10.26 28.68 -21.64
C ALA A 431 10.07 29.81 -22.67
N ASP A 432 10.01 31.05 -22.19
CA ASP A 432 9.90 32.25 -23.03
C ASP A 432 11.27 32.65 -23.61
N GLU A 433 12.33 32.41 -22.84
CA GLU A 433 13.72 32.73 -23.19
C GLU A 433 14.65 31.53 -22.96
N TYR A 434 15.72 31.47 -23.75
CA TYR A 434 16.73 30.42 -23.66
C TYR A 434 18.12 31.05 -23.74
N VAL A 435 18.96 30.77 -22.74
CA VAL A 435 20.29 31.34 -22.60
C VAL A 435 21.31 30.21 -22.56
N VAL A 436 22.23 30.23 -23.52
CA VAL A 436 23.42 29.37 -23.51
C VAL A 436 24.48 30.07 -22.65
N TYR A 437 24.55 29.74 -21.36
CA TYR A 437 25.40 30.49 -20.42
C TYR A 437 26.91 30.26 -20.59
N THR A 438 27.32 29.36 -21.48
CA THR A 438 28.71 29.15 -21.92
C THR A 438 29.11 30.09 -23.05
N ASP A 439 28.15 30.76 -23.69
CA ASP A 439 28.38 31.90 -24.56
C ASP A 439 28.48 33.16 -23.69
N GLU A 440 29.65 33.80 -23.68
CA GLU A 440 29.95 34.92 -22.81
C GLU A 440 29.03 36.12 -23.06
N LYS A 441 28.61 36.35 -24.32
CA LYS A 441 27.73 37.45 -24.68
C LYS A 441 26.33 37.18 -24.15
N GLN A 442 25.79 35.99 -24.39
CA GLN A 442 24.46 35.62 -23.88
C GLN A 442 24.41 35.64 -22.34
N ALA A 443 25.47 35.16 -21.69
CA ALA A 443 25.58 35.20 -20.24
C ALA A 443 25.64 36.65 -19.69
N ALA A 444 26.39 37.53 -20.35
CA ALA A 444 26.46 38.95 -19.99
C ALA A 444 25.11 39.66 -20.19
N ASP A 445 24.45 39.41 -21.32
CA ASP A 445 23.14 40.00 -21.67
C ASP A 445 22.04 39.55 -20.66
N ALA A 446 22.18 38.37 -20.05
CA ALA A 446 21.25 37.84 -19.06
C ALA A 446 21.53 38.30 -17.61
N ALA A 447 22.54 39.13 -17.36
CA ALA A 447 22.85 39.60 -16.02
C ALA A 447 21.69 40.45 -15.44
N GLY A 448 21.28 40.17 -14.21
CA GLY A 448 20.18 40.90 -13.57
C GLY A 448 18.79 40.66 -14.16
N SER A 449 18.61 39.60 -14.96
CA SER A 449 17.40 39.38 -15.76
C SER A 449 16.28 38.61 -15.05
N VAL A 450 16.51 37.97 -13.89
CA VAL A 450 15.48 37.14 -13.22
C VAL A 450 15.31 37.46 -11.74
N ASP A 451 14.06 37.49 -11.28
CA ASP A 451 13.70 37.76 -9.88
C ASP A 451 13.82 36.50 -9.01
N ILE A 452 13.56 35.34 -9.60
CA ILE A 452 13.65 34.03 -8.94
C ILE A 452 14.55 33.14 -9.79
N LEU A 453 15.57 32.51 -9.20
CA LEU A 453 16.46 31.58 -9.90
C LEU A 453 16.44 30.21 -9.22
N LEU A 454 15.85 29.21 -9.87
CA LEU A 454 15.85 27.82 -9.41
C LEU A 454 17.07 27.08 -9.97
N ILE A 455 17.94 26.60 -9.08
CA ILE A 455 19.12 25.80 -9.44
C ILE A 455 18.81 24.32 -9.22
N THR A 456 18.62 23.60 -10.33
CA THR A 456 18.32 22.16 -10.35
C THR A 456 19.48 21.31 -10.84
N ALA A 457 20.61 21.92 -11.20
CA ALA A 457 21.81 21.21 -11.64
C ALA A 457 22.53 20.54 -10.46
N ASP A 458 23.01 19.31 -10.69
CA ASP A 458 23.64 18.42 -9.70
C ASP A 458 25.04 17.94 -10.11
N ALA A 459 25.67 18.62 -11.08
CA ALA A 459 27.02 18.28 -11.51
C ALA A 459 28.10 18.92 -10.60
N ASN A 460 29.33 18.40 -10.66
CA ASN A 460 30.46 18.98 -9.95
C ASN A 460 30.95 20.27 -10.64
N ASN A 461 31.60 21.15 -9.88
CA ASN A 461 32.23 22.40 -10.32
C ASN A 461 31.26 23.36 -11.04
N MET A 462 30.01 23.44 -10.56
CA MET A 462 29.03 24.36 -11.13
C MET A 462 29.46 25.83 -10.95
N PRO A 463 29.29 26.69 -11.97
CA PRO A 463 29.72 28.09 -11.92
C PRO A 463 28.72 28.95 -11.13
N TYR A 464 28.55 28.69 -9.83
CA TYR A 464 27.55 29.38 -8.99
C TYR A 464 27.70 30.91 -9.00
N THR A 465 28.93 31.45 -9.06
CA THR A 465 29.16 32.90 -9.19
C THR A 465 28.51 33.47 -10.45
N LEU A 466 28.54 32.72 -11.57
CA LEU A 466 27.87 33.11 -12.80
C LEU A 466 26.34 33.05 -12.62
N PHE A 467 25.81 31.98 -12.02
CA PHE A 467 24.37 31.87 -11.80
C PHE A 467 23.81 33.02 -10.94
N LEU A 468 24.54 33.42 -9.89
CA LEU A 468 24.19 34.60 -9.08
C LEU A 468 24.24 35.91 -9.88
N SER A 469 24.97 35.98 -10.99
CA SER A 469 25.01 37.19 -11.83
C SER A 469 23.68 37.42 -12.57
N PHE A 470 22.92 36.36 -12.87
CA PHE A 470 21.62 36.45 -13.56
C PHE A 470 20.51 37.05 -12.71
N LEU A 471 20.67 37.03 -11.39
CA LEU A 471 19.65 37.49 -10.47
C LEU A 471 19.47 39.01 -10.47
N ALA A 472 18.24 39.50 -10.48
CA ALA A 472 17.91 40.91 -10.26
C ALA A 472 18.25 41.37 -8.83
N VAL A 473 18.25 42.69 -8.60
CA VAL A 473 18.37 43.28 -7.26
C VAL A 473 17.22 42.78 -6.40
N HIS A 474 17.53 42.33 -5.18
CA HIS A 474 16.60 41.67 -4.24
C HIS A 474 15.98 40.36 -4.72
N GLY A 475 16.47 39.78 -5.82
CA GLY A 475 16.01 38.49 -6.28
C GLY A 475 16.35 37.35 -5.31
N THR A 476 15.74 36.19 -5.53
CA THR A 476 15.90 34.99 -4.71
C THR A 476 16.45 33.83 -5.51
N VAL A 477 17.60 33.30 -5.08
CA VAL A 477 18.12 32.01 -5.55
C VAL A 477 17.56 30.90 -4.67
N ILE A 478 17.07 29.85 -5.33
CA ILE A 478 16.52 28.66 -4.71
C ILE A 478 17.35 27.46 -5.18
N MET A 479 18.06 26.83 -4.24
CA MET A 479 18.83 25.64 -4.51
C MET A 479 18.03 24.38 -4.15
N VAL A 480 17.87 23.49 -5.13
CA VAL A 480 17.28 22.15 -4.96
C VAL A 480 18.18 21.03 -5.48
N GLY A 481 19.19 21.36 -6.31
CA GLY A 481 20.26 20.42 -6.66
C GLY A 481 21.20 20.18 -5.47
N LEU A 482 21.65 18.93 -5.31
CA LEU A 482 22.56 18.50 -4.23
C LEU A 482 23.77 17.77 -4.84
N PRO A 483 24.74 18.49 -5.43
CA PRO A 483 25.95 17.86 -5.96
C PRO A 483 26.77 17.22 -4.84
N ASN A 484 27.69 16.33 -5.22
CA ASN A 484 28.56 15.64 -4.26
C ASN A 484 29.76 16.51 -3.81
N ASP A 485 29.98 17.69 -4.39
CA ASP A 485 31.08 18.61 -4.08
C ASP A 485 30.62 19.89 -3.35
N GLU A 486 31.58 20.76 -3.00
CA GLU A 486 31.31 22.00 -2.29
C GLU A 486 30.74 23.10 -3.21
N ILE A 487 29.77 23.84 -2.68
CA ILE A 487 29.25 25.04 -3.34
C ILE A 487 30.21 26.20 -3.10
N ARG A 488 30.78 26.75 -4.18
CA ARG A 488 31.73 27.88 -4.12
C ARG A 488 31.25 29.04 -4.99
N PHE A 489 31.07 30.22 -4.38
CA PHE A 489 30.78 31.46 -5.11
C PHE A 489 31.43 32.68 -4.46
N LYS A 490 31.62 33.75 -5.26
CA LYS A 490 32.08 35.05 -4.73
C LYS A 490 30.94 35.73 -3.95
N PRO A 491 31.18 36.30 -2.76
CA PRO A 491 30.11 36.92 -1.96
C PRO A 491 29.46 38.16 -2.59
N PHE A 492 30.22 38.93 -3.38
CA PHE A 492 29.78 40.24 -3.88
C PHE A 492 28.49 40.20 -4.72
N PRO A 493 28.28 39.25 -5.67
CA PRO A 493 26.99 39.07 -6.35
C PRO A 493 25.77 38.95 -5.44
N LEU A 494 25.91 38.35 -4.26
CA LEU A 494 24.81 38.23 -3.29
C LEU A 494 24.64 39.54 -2.51
N VAL A 495 25.72 40.07 -1.94
CA VAL A 495 25.72 41.27 -1.09
C VAL A 495 25.35 42.52 -1.88
N GLY A 496 25.99 42.75 -3.03
CA GLY A 496 25.80 43.93 -3.86
C GLY A 496 24.40 44.05 -4.45
N LYS A 497 23.65 42.93 -4.53
CA LYS A 497 22.26 42.90 -4.98
C LYS A 497 21.25 42.86 -3.82
N GLY A 498 21.70 42.74 -2.57
CA GLY A 498 20.81 42.46 -1.45
C GLY A 498 19.93 41.24 -1.70
N ALA A 499 20.50 40.20 -2.32
CA ALA A 499 19.79 39.02 -2.80
C ALA A 499 19.64 37.95 -1.72
N ASN A 500 18.65 37.08 -1.90
CA ASN A 500 18.40 35.93 -1.03
C ASN A 500 19.02 34.66 -1.63
N PHE A 501 19.61 33.82 -0.78
CA PHE A 501 20.05 32.48 -1.13
C PHE A 501 19.41 31.49 -0.16
N LYS A 502 18.52 30.62 -0.64
CA LYS A 502 17.85 29.61 0.19
C LYS A 502 17.90 28.23 -0.45
N GLY A 503 17.87 27.21 0.39
CA GLY A 503 17.57 25.84 -0.02
C GLY A 503 16.07 25.55 0.04
N SER A 504 15.64 24.51 -0.67
CA SER A 504 14.33 23.88 -0.48
C SER A 504 14.48 22.38 -0.61
N ALA A 505 13.84 21.64 0.29
CA ALA A 505 13.68 20.20 0.17
C ALA A 505 12.42 19.86 -0.66
N ILE A 506 11.93 18.64 -0.50
CA ILE A 506 10.62 18.18 -0.97
C ILE A 506 9.47 18.97 -0.32
N GLY A 507 8.23 18.68 -0.70
CA GLY A 507 7.03 19.33 -0.14
C GLY A 507 6.46 18.62 1.08
N SER A 508 5.73 19.38 1.92
CA SER A 508 4.84 18.83 2.95
C SER A 508 3.69 18.02 2.34
N ILE A 509 2.92 17.34 3.19
CA ILE A 509 1.68 16.66 2.78
C ILE A 509 0.75 17.63 2.01
N GLN A 510 0.64 18.88 2.48
CA GLN A 510 -0.21 19.87 1.83
C GLN A 510 0.38 20.37 0.52
N ASP A 511 1.71 20.55 0.44
CA ASP A 511 2.36 21.00 -0.80
C ASP A 511 2.22 19.96 -1.93
N ILE A 512 2.28 18.67 -1.61
CA ILE A 512 2.07 17.62 -2.61
C ILE A 512 0.63 17.63 -3.12
N LYS A 513 -0.36 17.84 -2.23
CA LYS A 513 -1.78 17.97 -2.62
C LYS A 513 -2.01 19.17 -3.53
N ASP A 514 -1.48 20.33 -3.15
CA ASP A 514 -1.60 21.57 -3.94
C ASP A 514 -0.88 21.44 -5.29
N MET A 515 0.29 20.79 -5.31
CA MET A 515 1.04 20.52 -6.52
C MET A 515 0.25 19.63 -7.49
N LEU A 516 -0.33 18.53 -7.01
CA LEU A 516 -1.17 17.65 -7.82
C LEU A 516 -2.41 18.37 -8.37
N GLU A 517 -3.00 19.27 -7.57
CA GLU A 517 -4.13 20.10 -8.00
C GLU A 517 -3.72 21.06 -9.13
N VAL A 518 -2.61 21.78 -8.98
CA VAL A 518 -2.08 22.67 -10.02
C VAL A 518 -1.70 21.89 -11.27
N ALA A 519 -1.02 20.75 -11.11
CA ALA A 519 -0.66 19.89 -12.23
C ALA A 519 -1.92 19.41 -12.97
N SER A 520 -2.95 18.98 -12.24
CA SER A 520 -4.23 18.56 -12.82
C SER A 520 -4.90 19.69 -13.60
N LYS A 521 -5.06 20.88 -12.99
CA LYS A 521 -5.79 22.02 -13.56
C LYS A 521 -5.05 22.73 -14.70
N LYS A 522 -3.73 22.80 -14.63
CA LYS A 522 -2.88 23.55 -15.58
C LYS A 522 -2.17 22.67 -16.59
N ASN A 523 -2.43 21.36 -16.56
CA ASN A 523 -1.84 20.38 -17.46
C ASN A 523 -0.30 20.34 -17.43
N VAL A 524 0.29 20.46 -16.24
CA VAL A 524 1.74 20.23 -16.06
C VAL A 524 2.01 18.74 -16.13
N ARG A 525 2.85 18.29 -17.07
CA ARG A 525 3.07 16.87 -17.37
C ARG A 525 4.57 16.62 -17.57
N PRO A 526 5.21 15.71 -16.83
CA PRO A 526 6.56 15.30 -17.14
C PRO A 526 6.65 14.65 -18.52
N VAL A 527 7.76 14.86 -19.20
CA VAL A 527 8.10 14.08 -20.42
C VAL A 527 8.80 12.81 -19.96
N ILE A 528 8.16 11.67 -20.23
CA ILE A 528 8.55 10.37 -19.69
C ILE A 528 9.00 9.40 -20.77
N GLN A 529 9.94 8.53 -20.39
CA GLN A 529 10.34 7.35 -21.14
C GLN A 529 9.98 6.12 -20.29
N LYS A 530 9.00 5.35 -20.76
CA LYS A 530 8.52 4.16 -20.05
C LYS A 530 9.36 2.94 -20.36
N MET A 531 9.55 2.10 -19.36
CA MET A 531 10.14 0.77 -19.51
C MET A 531 9.60 -0.18 -18.42
N PRO A 532 9.62 -1.50 -18.64
CA PRO A 532 9.24 -2.44 -17.60
C PRO A 532 10.23 -2.41 -16.42
N MET A 533 9.75 -2.66 -15.20
CA MET A 533 10.58 -2.75 -13.98
C MET A 533 11.71 -3.76 -14.12
N SER A 534 11.52 -4.82 -14.92
CA SER A 534 12.57 -5.80 -15.24
C SER A 534 13.79 -5.23 -15.97
N LYS A 535 13.68 -4.02 -16.53
CA LYS A 535 14.75 -3.25 -17.18
C LYS A 535 15.30 -2.13 -16.28
N VAL A 536 15.11 -2.20 -14.96
CA VAL A 536 15.55 -1.16 -14.00
C VAL A 536 17.00 -0.71 -14.19
N ASN A 537 17.95 -1.63 -14.42
CA ASN A 537 19.37 -1.28 -14.64
C ASN A 537 19.61 -0.51 -15.95
N GLU A 538 18.82 -0.76 -17.00
CA GLU A 538 18.87 0.02 -18.25
C GLU A 538 18.43 1.47 -17.97
N GLY A 539 17.33 1.65 -17.23
CA GLY A 539 16.84 2.96 -16.81
C GLY A 539 17.81 3.71 -15.91
N ILE A 540 18.40 3.04 -14.91
CA ILE A 540 19.43 3.60 -14.03
C ILE A 540 20.62 4.09 -14.86
N LYS A 541 21.08 3.27 -15.82
CA LYS A 541 22.17 3.64 -16.72
C LYS A 541 21.82 4.87 -17.57
N MET A 542 20.61 4.95 -18.11
CA MET A 542 20.19 6.12 -18.88
C MET A 542 20.25 7.41 -18.04
N VAL A 543 19.77 7.36 -16.79
CA VAL A 543 19.82 8.51 -15.87
C VAL A 543 21.26 8.87 -15.54
N ARG A 544 22.11 7.88 -15.23
CA ARG A 544 23.53 8.05 -14.91
C ARG A 544 24.31 8.69 -16.07
N ASP A 545 24.03 8.26 -17.30
CA ASP A 545 24.69 8.78 -18.50
C ASP A 545 24.08 10.11 -19.00
N GLY A 546 23.00 10.60 -18.38
CA GLY A 546 22.32 11.84 -18.79
C GLY A 546 21.64 11.75 -20.17
N THR A 547 21.36 10.54 -20.65
CA THR A 547 20.75 10.30 -21.98
C THR A 547 19.23 10.43 -21.97
N VAL A 548 18.61 10.50 -20.78
CA VAL A 548 17.16 10.63 -20.60
C VAL A 548 16.62 11.98 -21.11
N ARG A 549 15.38 11.96 -21.61
CA ARG A 549 14.57 13.13 -21.97
C ARG A 549 13.13 12.93 -21.47
N TYR A 550 12.72 13.35 -20.28
CA TYR A 550 13.50 13.89 -19.14
C TYR A 550 13.39 13.03 -17.89
N ARG A 551 12.47 12.06 -17.86
CA ARG A 551 12.25 11.11 -16.77
C ARG A 551 12.14 9.68 -17.28
N VAL A 552 12.61 8.72 -16.50
CA VAL A 552 12.33 7.30 -16.72
C VAL A 552 11.25 6.88 -15.74
N VAL A 553 10.28 6.09 -16.21
CA VAL A 553 9.23 5.49 -15.37
C VAL A 553 9.19 3.99 -15.63
N LEU A 554 9.30 3.22 -14.55
CA LEU A 554 9.23 1.77 -14.51
C LEU A 554 7.76 1.34 -14.34
N GLU A 555 7.36 0.27 -15.02
CA GLU A 555 6.01 -0.32 -14.96
C GLU A 555 6.09 -1.81 -14.59
N ASN A 556 5.24 -2.26 -13.66
CA ASN A 556 5.14 -3.65 -13.19
C ASN A 556 4.10 -4.47 -13.94
#